data_AF-A0A964V4R9-F1
#
_entry.id   AF-A0A964V4R9-F1
#
_cell.length_a   1.000
_cell.length_b   1.000
_cell.length_c   1.000
_cell.angle_alpha   90.00
_cell.angle_beta   90.00
_cell.angle_gamma   90.00
#
_symmetry.space_group_name_H-M   'P 1'
#
loop_
_entity.id
_entity.type
_entity.pdbx_description
1 polymer ?
#
loop_
_entity_poly.entity_id
_entity_poly.type
_entity_poly.pdbx_seq_one_letter_code
_entity_poly.pdbx_strand_id
1 'polypeptide(L)'
;MPPRTASSRCSATWLPRAVVTSFFDPNPQQRGKVRVQITERHCEVPLEVRERAETDVASLDKYSPRATSAEGVFMEEKLDRIVEVIVHVDGEEPVVARAEDTEFRAALDKVVDRLSRRLTRQRELRKDHRAPPSRDRAGQG
;
A
#
# COMPACT_ATOMS: atom_id res chain seq x y z
N MET A 1 -2.21 -54.91 26.33
CA MET A 1 -2.41 -54.12 27.56
C MET A 1 -1.06 -53.58 28.02
N PRO A 2 -0.84 -52.27 27.86
CA PRO A 2 -0.53 -51.39 28.98
C PRO A 2 -1.58 -50.26 29.14
N PRO A 3 -1.56 -49.50 30.25
CA PRO A 3 -2.78 -48.99 30.88
C PRO A 3 -3.15 -47.54 30.51
N ARG A 4 -4.43 -47.25 30.76
CA ARG A 4 -5.01 -45.90 30.93
C ARG A 4 -4.66 -45.38 32.32
N THR A 5 -4.20 -44.12 32.41
CA THR A 5 -4.36 -43.16 33.53
C THR A 5 -3.75 -41.83 33.05
N ALA A 6 -4.55 -40.81 32.73
CA ALA A 6 -5.04 -39.78 33.64
C ALA A 6 -3.90 -38.95 34.28
N SER A 7 -3.72 -37.70 33.86
CA SER A 7 -4.03 -36.55 34.72
C SER A 7 -3.67 -35.23 34.05
N SER A 8 -4.70 -34.41 33.90
CA SER A 8 -4.68 -32.95 33.98
C SER A 8 -3.49 -32.37 34.75
N ARG A 9 -2.83 -31.35 34.17
CA ARG A 9 -2.70 -30.05 34.83
C ARG A 9 -2.21 -28.97 33.87
N CYS A 10 -3.09 -28.01 33.63
CA CYS A 10 -2.72 -26.66 33.26
C CYS A 10 -1.77 -26.10 34.33
N SER A 11 -0.66 -25.54 33.86
CA SER A 11 0.12 -24.56 34.62
C SER A 11 0.89 -23.73 33.60
N ALA A 12 0.16 -22.79 32.97
CA ALA A 12 0.75 -21.70 32.22
C ALA A 12 1.25 -20.67 33.24
N THR A 13 2.51 -20.85 33.65
CA THR A 13 3.21 -19.89 34.50
C THR A 13 3.62 -18.69 33.65
N TRP A 14 3.29 -17.52 34.19
CA TRP A 14 3.47 -16.19 33.64
C TRP A 14 4.94 -15.78 33.39
N LEU A 15 5.10 -15.05 32.28
CA LEU A 15 6.12 -14.05 31.91
C LEU A 15 7.55 -14.54 31.61
N PRO A 16 8.13 -14.01 30.51
CA PRO A 16 8.79 -12.71 30.65
C PRO A 16 8.22 -11.62 29.73
N ARG A 17 8.39 -10.38 30.21
CA ARG A 17 8.29 -9.13 29.42
C ARG A 17 9.27 -9.22 28.24
N ALA A 18 8.75 -9.53 27.06
CA ALA A 18 9.45 -9.28 25.81
C ALA A 18 8.79 -8.08 25.14
N VAL A 19 9.54 -6.98 25.07
CA VAL A 19 9.34 -5.94 24.06
C VAL A 19 9.45 -6.63 22.71
N VAL A 20 8.32 -6.82 22.02
CA VAL A 20 8.29 -7.15 20.60
C VAL A 20 8.34 -5.83 19.86
N THR A 21 9.55 -5.33 19.66
CA THR A 21 9.89 -4.68 18.41
C THR A 21 10.04 -5.78 17.35
N SER A 22 9.45 -5.55 16.18
CA SER A 22 9.43 -6.37 14.95
C SER A 22 8.48 -7.56 14.92
N PHE A 23 7.51 -7.50 14.00
CA PHE A 23 6.90 -8.65 13.33
C PHE A 23 6.12 -8.04 12.15
N PHE A 24 6.76 -7.69 11.03
CA PHE A 24 6.83 -8.62 9.90
C PHE A 24 5.73 -9.69 9.98
N ASP A 25 4.48 -9.29 9.82
CA ASP A 25 3.44 -10.18 9.32
C ASP A 25 3.64 -10.28 7.80
N PRO A 26 4.28 -11.33 7.25
CA PRO A 26 4.23 -11.58 5.83
C PRO A 26 2.80 -12.05 5.53
N ASN A 27 1.88 -11.12 5.31
CA ASN A 27 0.54 -11.44 4.82
C ASN A 27 0.71 -12.21 3.49
N PRO A 28 0.39 -13.53 3.41
CA PRO A 28 0.63 -14.34 2.23
C PRO A 28 -0.42 -14.14 1.13
N GLN A 29 -1.35 -13.19 1.30
CA GLN A 29 -2.49 -13.01 0.40
C GLN A 29 -2.23 -12.01 -0.74
N GLN A 30 -0.97 -11.84 -1.14
CA GLN A 30 -0.59 -11.07 -2.34
C GLN A 30 -1.03 -11.81 -3.61
N ARG A 31 -2.32 -11.69 -3.93
CA ARG A 31 -2.91 -12.10 -5.22
C ARG A 31 -2.76 -11.05 -6.32
N GLY A 32 -1.91 -10.05 -6.11
CA GLY A 32 -1.50 -9.05 -7.10
C GLY A 32 0.02 -9.04 -7.27
N LYS A 33 0.49 -8.67 -8.46
CA LYS A 33 1.91 -8.61 -8.84
C LYS A 33 2.73 -7.64 -7.96
N VAL A 34 2.07 -6.69 -7.30
CA VAL A 34 2.65 -5.62 -6.50
C VAL A 34 2.72 -6.01 -5.03
N ARG A 35 3.88 -5.81 -4.39
CA ARG A 35 4.05 -6.04 -2.96
C ARG A 35 3.48 -4.88 -2.14
N VAL A 36 2.38 -5.11 -1.44
CA VAL A 36 1.77 -4.09 -0.55
C VAL A 36 2.32 -4.26 0.86
N GLN A 37 2.79 -3.16 1.46
CA GLN A 37 3.22 -3.06 2.85
C GLN A 37 2.36 -2.00 3.52
N ILE A 38 1.76 -2.31 4.67
CA ILE A 38 0.96 -1.36 5.43
C ILE A 38 1.64 -1.17 6.79
N THR A 39 1.94 0.09 7.10
CA THR A 39 2.63 0.51 8.32
C THR A 39 1.70 1.44 9.10
N GLU A 40 1.31 1.04 10.31
CA GLU A 40 0.47 1.84 11.18
C GLU A 40 1.35 2.48 12.27
N ARG A 41 1.31 3.80 12.39
CA ARG A 41 2.10 4.57 13.35
C ARG A 41 1.18 5.29 14.31
N HIS A 42 1.19 4.84 15.56
CA HIS A 42 0.44 5.44 16.67
C HIS A 42 -1.09 5.48 16.44
N CYS A 43 -1.62 4.50 15.70
CA CYS A 43 -3.05 4.43 15.45
C CYS A 43 -3.56 3.00 15.47
N GLU A 44 -4.82 2.83 15.84
CA GLU A 44 -5.57 1.58 15.72
C GLU A 44 -6.43 1.67 14.44
N VAL A 45 -5.95 1.05 13.36
CA VAL A 45 -6.68 1.05 12.08
C VAL A 45 -7.67 -0.13 12.08
N PRO A 46 -8.98 0.10 11.85
CA PRO A 46 -9.95 -0.98 11.74
C PRO A 46 -9.59 -1.92 10.58
N LEU A 47 -9.81 -3.22 10.77
CA LEU A 47 -9.53 -4.22 9.72
C LEU A 47 -10.22 -3.89 8.38
N GLU A 48 -11.46 -3.38 8.43
CA GLU A 48 -12.20 -2.95 7.24
C GLU A 48 -11.48 -1.86 6.43
N VAL A 49 -10.81 -0.92 7.12
CA VAL A 49 -10.06 0.17 6.48
C VAL A 49 -8.80 -0.37 5.83
N ARG A 50 -8.14 -1.34 6.48
CA ARG A 50 -6.97 -2.02 5.93
C ARG A 50 -7.32 -2.82 4.68
N GLU A 51 -8.35 -3.65 4.73
CA GLU A 51 -8.83 -4.41 3.56
C GLU A 51 -9.21 -3.48 2.39
N ARG A 52 -9.83 -2.33 2.71
CA ARG A 52 -10.14 -1.31 1.72
C ARG A 52 -8.87 -0.70 1.11
N ALA A 53 -7.90 -0.34 1.93
CA ALA A 53 -6.63 0.21 1.46
C ALA A 53 -5.87 -0.79 0.56
N GLU A 54 -5.87 -2.08 0.92
CA GLU A 54 -5.30 -3.13 0.07
C GLU A 54 -6.01 -3.22 -1.28
N THR A 55 -7.35 -3.13 -1.30
CA THR A 55 -8.15 -3.15 -2.54
C THR A 55 -7.90 -1.93 -3.42
N ASP A 56 -7.80 -0.75 -2.81
CA ASP A 56 -7.58 0.51 -3.52
C ASP A 56 -6.16 0.58 -4.08
N VAL A 57 -5.15 0.15 -3.30
CA VAL A 57 -3.75 0.04 -3.75
C VAL A 57 -3.61 -1.02 -4.85
N ALA A 58 -4.28 -2.17 -4.73
CA ALA A 58 -4.29 -3.18 -5.79
C ALA A 58 -4.95 -2.66 -7.08
N SER A 59 -5.92 -1.75 -6.96
CA SER A 59 -6.55 -1.10 -8.12
C SER A 59 -5.60 -0.14 -8.84
N LEU A 60 -4.56 0.37 -8.17
CA LEU A 60 -3.57 1.27 -8.77
C LEU A 60 -2.63 0.58 -9.76
N ASP A 61 -2.44 -0.75 -9.65
CA ASP A 61 -1.67 -1.57 -10.62
C ASP A 61 -2.19 -1.40 -12.05
N LYS A 62 -3.50 -1.14 -12.22
CA LYS A 62 -4.13 -0.88 -13.52
C LYS A 62 -3.55 0.34 -14.25
N TYR A 63 -3.09 1.35 -13.52
CA TYR A 63 -2.54 2.57 -14.10
C TYR A 63 -1.03 2.45 -14.36
N SER A 64 -0.32 1.64 -13.57
CA SER A 64 1.11 1.38 -13.74
C SER A 64 1.42 -0.13 -13.67
N PRO A 65 1.47 -0.83 -14.82
CA PRO A 65 1.80 -2.26 -14.88
C PRO A 65 3.27 -2.58 -14.49
N ARG A 66 4.06 -1.53 -14.19
CA ARG A 66 5.45 -1.60 -13.72
C ARG A 66 5.59 -1.33 -12.23
N ALA A 67 4.50 -1.17 -11.49
CA ALA A 67 4.55 -1.08 -10.04
C ALA A 67 5.14 -2.39 -9.47
N THR A 68 6.14 -2.25 -8.60
CA THR A 68 6.85 -3.39 -7.97
C THR A 68 6.43 -3.55 -6.51
N SER A 69 6.38 -2.43 -5.79
CA SER A 69 6.02 -2.39 -4.37
C SER A 69 5.20 -1.14 -4.08
N ALA A 70 4.32 -1.22 -3.09
CA ALA A 70 3.57 -0.09 -2.56
C ALA A 70 3.62 -0.14 -1.03
N GLU A 71 3.89 1.00 -0.40
CA GLU A 71 3.88 1.17 1.05
C GLU A 71 2.79 2.16 1.43
N GLY A 72 1.91 1.80 2.35
CA GLY A 72 0.89 2.67 2.93
C GLY A 72 1.21 2.90 4.40
N VAL A 73 1.50 4.15 4.76
CA VAL A 73 1.78 4.58 6.12
C VAL A 73 0.56 5.34 6.66
N PHE A 74 -0.06 4.78 7.69
CA PHE A 74 -1.17 5.38 8.41
C PHE A 74 -0.63 6.04 9.67
N MET A 75 -0.96 7.31 9.87
CA MET A 75 -0.51 8.12 10.99
C MET A 75 -1.72 8.83 11.61
N GLU A 76 -1.70 8.94 12.94
CA GLU A 76 -2.65 9.74 13.68
C GLU A 76 -1.91 10.91 14.34
N GLU A 77 -2.28 12.14 14.00
CA GLU A 77 -1.75 13.36 14.61
C GLU A 77 -2.90 14.16 15.23
N LYS A 78 -3.05 14.06 16.55
CA LYS A 78 -4.13 14.71 17.33
C LYS A 78 -5.52 14.31 16.83
N LEU A 79 -6.17 15.17 16.06
CA LEU A 79 -7.52 14.96 15.50
C LEU A 79 -7.48 14.58 14.02
N ASP A 80 -6.30 14.67 13.39
CA ASP A 80 -6.13 14.42 11.97
C ASP A 80 -5.62 13.00 11.74
N ARG A 81 -6.23 12.34 10.77
CA ARG A 81 -5.89 11.03 10.24
C ARG A 81 -5.10 11.26 8.96
N ILE A 82 -3.82 10.98 9.03
CA ILE A 82 -2.88 11.19 7.94
C ILE A 82 -2.62 9.84 7.29
N VAL A 83 -2.75 9.79 5.97
CA VAL A 83 -2.41 8.63 5.16
C VAL A 83 -1.35 9.06 4.16
N GLU A 84 -0.27 8.32 4.11
CA GLU A 84 0.80 8.49 3.13
C GLU A 84 0.98 7.18 2.38
N VAL A 85 1.06 7.24 1.06
CA VAL A 85 1.27 6.06 0.22
C VAL A 85 2.39 6.32 -0.76
N ILE A 86 3.30 5.37 -0.83
CA ILE A 86 4.53 5.39 -1.63
C ILE A 86 4.46 4.21 -2.58
N VAL A 87 4.39 4.47 -3.89
CA VAL A 87 4.38 3.43 -4.92
C VAL A 87 5.72 3.42 -5.64
N HIS A 88 6.44 2.31 -5.53
CA HIS A 88 7.67 2.05 -6.26
C HIS A 88 7.36 1.46 -7.63
N VAL A 89 7.83 2.14 -8.67
CA VAL A 89 7.65 1.73 -10.06
C VAL A 89 9.02 1.43 -10.68
N ASP A 90 9.16 0.28 -11.32
CA ASP A 90 10.41 -0.13 -11.95
C ASP A 90 10.77 0.79 -13.14
N GLY A 91 11.97 1.38 -13.07
CA GLY A 91 12.48 2.33 -14.07
C GLY A 91 11.91 3.74 -13.98
N GLU A 92 11.25 4.10 -12.87
CA GLU A 92 10.75 5.46 -12.60
C GLU A 92 11.02 5.94 -11.18
N GLU A 93 10.83 7.24 -10.95
CA GLU A 93 10.81 7.77 -9.59
C GLU A 93 9.58 7.25 -8.83
N PRO A 94 9.74 6.89 -7.54
CA PRO A 94 8.64 6.44 -6.71
C PRO A 94 7.60 7.55 -6.56
N VAL A 95 6.33 7.19 -6.68
CA VAL A 95 5.23 8.12 -6.57
C VAL A 95 4.76 8.17 -5.14
N VAL A 96 5.01 9.30 -4.48
CA VAL A 96 4.55 9.57 -3.12
C VAL A 96 3.33 10.47 -3.13
N ALA A 97 2.33 10.13 -2.31
CA ALA A 97 1.19 10.97 -2.06
C ALA A 97 0.80 10.91 -0.59
N ARG A 98 0.50 12.07 -0.03
CA ARG A 98 0.02 12.22 1.34
C ARG A 98 -1.31 12.98 1.33
N ALA A 99 -2.22 12.59 2.20
CA ALA A 99 -3.42 13.35 2.52
C ALA A 99 -3.77 13.21 4.00
N GLU A 100 -4.51 14.19 4.48
CA GLU A 100 -5.00 14.26 5.85
C GLU A 100 -6.51 14.57 5.83
N ASP A 101 -7.21 14.00 6.80
CA ASP A 101 -8.64 14.18 7.00
C ASP A 101 -9.02 13.91 8.46
N THR A 102 -10.27 14.14 8.84
CA THR A 102 -10.81 13.81 10.17
C THR A 102 -10.96 12.29 10.35
N GLU A 103 -11.13 11.54 9.26
CA GLU A 103 -11.40 10.10 9.25
C GLU A 103 -10.48 9.36 8.25
N PHE A 104 -10.02 8.15 8.60
CA PHE A 104 -9.12 7.38 7.73
C PHE A 104 -9.69 7.06 6.36
N ARG A 105 -11.01 6.80 6.27
CA ARG A 105 -11.67 6.52 4.99
C ARG A 105 -11.56 7.70 4.04
N ALA A 106 -11.84 8.90 4.52
CA ALA A 106 -11.77 10.12 3.73
C ALA A 106 -10.32 10.48 3.35
N ALA A 107 -9.37 10.28 4.28
CA ALA A 107 -7.95 10.44 3.99
C ALA A 107 -7.47 9.45 2.92
N LEU A 108 -7.88 8.18 3.00
CA LEU A 108 -7.57 7.15 2.01
C LEU A 108 -8.10 7.51 0.63
N ASP A 109 -9.38 7.89 0.51
CA ASP A 109 -9.97 8.30 -0.76
C ASP A 109 -9.20 9.48 -1.38
N LYS A 110 -8.81 10.47 -0.56
CA LYS A 110 -8.00 11.61 -1.00
C LYS A 110 -6.60 11.18 -1.48
N VAL A 111 -5.95 10.23 -0.81
CA VAL A 111 -4.63 9.73 -1.24
C VAL A 111 -4.75 8.96 -2.55
N VAL A 112 -5.75 8.10 -2.71
CA VAL A 112 -5.98 7.30 -3.92
C VAL A 112 -6.25 8.19 -5.12
N ASP A 113 -7.08 9.22 -4.96
CA ASP A 113 -7.33 10.23 -6.00
C ASP A 113 -6.04 10.96 -6.39
N ARG A 114 -5.21 11.38 -5.41
CA ARG A 114 -3.91 12.02 -5.69
C ARG A 114 -2.96 11.09 -6.44
N LEU A 115 -2.86 9.83 -6.04
CA LEU A 115 -2.02 8.83 -6.70
C LEU A 115 -2.47 8.55 -8.13
N SER A 116 -3.77 8.33 -8.36
CA SER A 116 -4.30 8.04 -9.69
C SER A 116 -3.99 9.17 -10.68
N ARG A 117 -4.14 10.43 -10.26
CA ARG A 117 -3.78 11.61 -11.05
C ARG A 117 -2.28 11.68 -11.31
N ARG A 118 -1.46 11.40 -10.31
CA ARG A 118 0.01 11.46 -10.43
C ARG A 118 0.54 10.38 -11.37
N LEU A 119 0.06 9.14 -11.23
CA LEU A 119 0.37 8.01 -12.12
C LEU A 119 -0.08 8.27 -13.56
N THR A 120 -1.29 8.81 -13.74
CA THR A 120 -1.79 9.14 -15.08
C THR A 120 -0.94 10.23 -15.74
N ARG A 121 -0.64 11.32 -15.02
CA ARG A 121 0.21 12.41 -15.53
C ARG A 121 1.62 11.92 -15.89
N GLN A 122 2.23 11.09 -15.04
CA GLN A 122 3.55 10.51 -15.29
C GLN A 122 3.55 9.66 -16.57
N ARG A 123 2.49 8.84 -16.75
CA ARG A 123 2.32 8.02 -17.96
C ARG A 123 2.13 8.86 -19.22
N GLU A 124 1.29 9.90 -19.18
CA GLU A 124 1.04 10.76 -20.35
C GLU A 124 2.30 11.54 -20.75
N LEU A 125 3.05 12.09 -19.79
CA LEU A 125 4.32 12.79 -20.05
C LEU A 125 5.35 11.92 -20.81
N ARG A 126 5.33 10.59 -20.59
CA ARG A 126 6.19 9.67 -21.34
C ARG A 126 5.69 9.38 -22.76
N LYS A 127 4.36 9.34 -22.96
CA LYS A 127 3.78 9.09 -24.28
C LYS A 127 4.09 10.24 -25.23
N ASP A 128 4.03 11.48 -24.76
CA ASP A 128 4.35 12.66 -25.57
C ASP A 128 5.80 12.65 -26.07
N HIS A 129 6.76 12.24 -25.24
CA HIS A 129 8.16 12.10 -25.67
C HIS A 129 8.41 10.96 -26.64
N ARG A 130 7.44 10.05 -26.84
CA ARG A 130 7.55 8.92 -27.77
C ARG A 130 6.89 9.19 -29.12
N ALA A 131 6.19 10.30 -29.30
CA ALA A 131 5.73 10.71 -30.61
C ALA A 131 6.94 11.30 -31.38
N PRO A 132 7.49 10.63 -32.41
CA PRO A 132 8.40 11.32 -33.30
C PRO A 132 7.61 12.49 -33.94
N PRO A 133 8.21 13.68 -34.12
CA PRO A 133 7.58 14.68 -34.97
C PRO A 133 7.34 14.00 -36.32
N SER A 134 6.08 13.84 -36.71
CA SER A 134 5.75 13.41 -38.06
C SER A 134 6.45 14.41 -38.98
N ARG A 135 7.44 13.91 -39.71
CA ARG A 135 7.95 14.62 -40.86
C ARG A 135 6.86 14.57 -41.91
N ASP A 136 5.89 15.45 -41.78
CA ASP A 136 5.07 15.90 -42.88
C ASP A 136 5.99 16.66 -43.84
N ARG A 137 6.67 15.90 -44.70
CA ARG A 137 7.43 16.42 -45.83
C ARG A 137 6.95 15.74 -47.10
N ALA A 138 5.99 16.38 -47.77
CA ALA A 138 5.77 16.34 -49.22
C ALA A 138 4.69 17.40 -49.51
N GLY A 139 5.00 18.57 -50.07
CA GLY A 139 5.44 18.66 -51.46
C GLY A 139 4.20 18.57 -52.36
N GLN A 140 3.59 19.72 -52.65
CA GLN A 140 2.58 19.98 -53.68
C GLN A 140 2.61 21.51 -53.86
N GLY A 141 2.96 22.12 -54.97
CA GLY A 141 3.27 21.71 -56.34
C GLY A 141 3.42 23.02 -57.12
#